data_AF-A0A1F8QYF5-F1
#
_entry.id   AF-A0A1F8QYF5-F1
#
_cell.length_a   1.000
_cell.length_b   1.000
_cell.length_c   1.000
_cell.angle_alpha   90.00
_cell.angle_beta   90.00
_cell.angle_gamma   90.00
#
_symmetry.space_group_name_H-M   'P 1'
#
loop_
_entity.id
_entity.type
_entity.pdbx_description
1 polymer ?
#
loop_
_entity_poly.entity_id
_entity_poly.type
_entity_poly.pdbx_seq_one_letter_code
_entity_poly.pdbx_strand_id
1 'polypeptide(L)'
;MNYVRCVKNGGYEASLDIGKIYKTLPPTRLENSAGLIRVIDNEGEDYLYDSDYFEPVDLSTLADQVTGRAGLSIYLDPLTKAILHAEALSAHKSISALVREWIDERLDLPIN
;
A
#
# COMPACT_ATOMS: atom_id res chain seq x y z
N MET A 1 -2.98 11.83 -6.70
CA MET A 1 -2.62 11.00 -5.54
C MET A 1 -1.14 10.72 -5.64
N ASN A 2 -0.38 10.94 -4.56
CA ASN A 2 1.05 10.66 -4.53
C ASN A 2 1.30 9.44 -3.64
N TYR A 3 2.28 8.64 -4.03
CA TYR A 3 2.70 7.46 -3.31
C TYR A 3 4.20 7.52 -3.07
N VAL A 4 4.63 6.92 -1.99
CA VAL A 4 6.03 6.88 -1.61
C VAL A 4 6.40 5.51 -1.07
N ARG A 5 7.64 5.07 -1.30
CA ARG A 5 8.16 3.81 -0.75
C ARG A 5 9.04 4.12 0.45
N CYS A 6 8.82 3.44 1.56
CA CYS A 6 9.69 3.55 2.74
C CYS A 6 11.05 2.90 2.44
N VAL A 7 12.14 3.63 2.64
CA VAL A 7 13.52 3.14 2.42
C VAL A 7 14.29 2.91 3.72
N LYS A 8 13.84 3.53 4.81
CA LYS A 8 14.32 3.33 6.18
C LYS A 8 13.18 3.58 7.17
N ASN A 9 13.24 2.94 8.33
CA ASN A 9 12.19 3.04 9.36
C ASN A 9 12.77 3.19 10.79
N GLY A 10 14.04 3.58 10.93
CA GLY A 10 14.69 3.69 12.23
C GLY A 10 13.94 4.64 13.17
N GLY A 11 13.55 4.13 14.34
CA GLY A 11 12.75 4.86 15.33
C GLY A 11 11.24 4.82 15.10
N TYR A 12 10.78 4.19 14.00
CA TYR A 12 9.38 4.08 13.60
C TYR A 12 9.04 2.66 13.12
N GLU A 13 9.73 1.63 13.62
CA GLU A 13 9.61 0.24 13.15
C GLU A 13 8.22 -0.37 13.35
N ALA A 14 7.44 0.17 14.31
CA ALA A 14 6.06 -0.24 14.53
C ALA A 14 5.08 0.37 13.52
N SER A 15 5.42 1.50 12.91
CA SER A 15 4.54 2.29 12.03
C SER A 15 4.94 2.18 10.55
N LEU A 16 6.23 1.95 10.28
CA LEU A 16 6.81 1.92 8.94
C LEU A 16 7.50 0.59 8.64
N ASP A 17 7.13 0.00 7.50
CA ASP A 17 7.69 -1.23 6.94
C ASP A 17 8.61 -0.85 5.76
N ILE A 18 9.90 -1.19 5.83
CA ILE A 18 10.85 -0.93 4.72
C ILE A 18 10.37 -1.64 3.45
N GLY A 19 10.41 -0.93 2.33
CA GLY A 19 10.01 -1.40 0.99
C GLY A 19 8.52 -1.26 0.70
N LYS A 20 7.70 -0.93 1.71
CA LYS A 20 6.26 -0.76 1.54
C LYS A 20 5.91 0.59 0.92
N ILE A 21 4.86 0.59 0.10
CA ILE A 21 4.32 1.79 -0.53
C ILE A 21 3.22 2.35 0.36
N TYR A 22 3.32 3.64 0.65
CA TYR A 22 2.35 4.40 1.42
C TYR A 22 1.75 5.52 0.57
N LYS A 23 0.51 5.89 0.90
CA LYS A 23 -0.18 7.04 0.29
C LYS A 23 0.17 8.30 1.06
N THR A 24 0.37 9.40 0.34
CA THR A 24 0.65 10.70 0.97
C THR A 24 -0.46 11.71 0.74
N LEU A 25 -0.59 12.63 1.69
CA LEU A 25 -1.46 13.79 1.58
C LEU A 25 -0.68 15.00 1.04
N PRO A 26 -1.35 15.97 0.39
CA PRO A 26 -0.70 17.19 -0.04
C PRO A 26 -0.04 17.90 1.16
N PRO A 27 1.25 18.27 1.08
CA PRO A 27 1.92 18.93 2.19
C PRO A 27 1.44 20.38 2.30
N THR A 28 1.32 20.86 3.53
CA THR A 28 1.22 22.28 3.83
C THR A 28 2.56 22.99 3.57
N ARG A 29 2.52 24.32 3.46
CA ARG A 29 3.73 25.13 3.27
C ARG A 29 4.75 24.92 4.40
N LEU A 30 4.26 24.77 5.64
CA LEU A 30 5.10 24.58 6.81
C LEU A 30 5.79 23.21 6.78
N GLU A 31 5.03 22.15 6.53
CA GLU A 31 5.57 20.78 6.44
C GLU A 31 6.64 20.68 5.35
N ASN A 32 6.37 21.25 4.17
CA ASN A 32 7.34 21.24 3.07
C ASN A 32 8.62 22.01 3.44
N SER A 33 8.50 23.16 4.11
CA SER A 33 9.67 23.91 4.58
C SER A 33 10.47 23.21 5.69
N ALA A 34 9.82 22.31 6.43
CA ALA A 34 10.44 21.51 7.48
C ALA A 34 10.99 20.17 6.98
N GLY A 35 10.84 19.85 5.68
CA GLY A 35 11.25 18.56 5.13
C GLY A 35 10.36 17.40 5.56
N LEU A 36 9.12 17.66 5.97
CA LEU A 36 8.19 16.66 6.47
C LEU A 36 7.19 16.20 5.39
N ILE A 37 6.82 14.94 5.46
CA ILE A 37 5.82 14.31 4.60
C ILE A 37 4.70 13.68 5.43
N ARG A 38 3.46 13.90 5.01
CA ARG A 38 2.27 13.35 5.65
C ARG A 38 1.87 12.04 4.97
N VAL A 39 1.97 10.94 5.71
CA VAL A 39 1.81 9.57 5.21
C VAL A 39 0.66 8.90 5.94
N ILE A 40 -0.22 8.24 5.18
CA ILE A 40 -1.28 7.41 5.73
C ILE A 40 -0.69 6.03 6.02
N ASP A 41 -0.70 5.62 7.29
CA ASP A 41 -0.08 4.39 7.76
C ASP A 41 -0.97 3.13 7.58
N ASN A 42 -0.61 2.05 8.27
CA ASN A 42 -1.31 0.77 8.22
C ASN A 42 -2.66 0.75 8.94
N GLU A 43 -2.89 1.72 9.82
CA GLU A 43 -4.11 1.90 10.58
C GLU A 43 -5.07 2.87 9.87
N GLY A 44 -4.59 3.57 8.84
CA GLY A 44 -5.35 4.54 8.06
C GLY A 44 -5.26 5.97 8.62
N GLU A 45 -4.39 6.18 9.60
CA GLU A 45 -4.15 7.46 10.25
C GLU A 45 -3.03 8.22 9.52
N ASP A 46 -3.11 9.55 9.50
CA ASP A 46 -2.13 10.39 8.83
C ASP A 46 -1.09 10.97 9.80
N TYR A 47 0.15 10.53 9.64
CA TYR A 47 1.29 10.95 10.47
C TYR A 47 2.33 11.71 9.67
N LEU A 48 3.08 12.58 10.35
CA LEU A 48 4.21 13.30 9.78
C LEU A 48 5.51 12.55 10.05
N TYR A 49 6.29 12.40 8.99
CA TYR A 49 7.62 11.79 9.02
C TYR A 49 8.60 12.67 8.26
N ASP A 50 9.89 12.45 8.48
CA ASP A 50 10.91 13.07 7.65
C ASP A 50 10.82 12.52 6.22
N SER A 51 10.87 13.42 5.24
CA SER A 51 10.72 13.04 3.82
C SER A 51 11.82 12.11 3.34
N ASP A 52 12.98 12.11 3.99
CA ASP A 52 14.13 11.27 3.64
C ASP A 52 13.95 9.78 4.03
N TYR A 53 12.90 9.45 4.79
CA TYR A 53 12.47 8.06 5.03
C TYR A 53 11.84 7.43 3.80
N PHE A 54 11.52 8.23 2.79
CA PHE A 54 10.76 7.80 1.65
C PHE A 54 11.36 8.26 0.33
N GLU A 55 11.05 7.50 -0.71
CA GLU A 55 11.28 7.88 -2.10
C GLU A 55 9.95 8.00 -2.85
N PRO A 56 9.82 8.95 -3.78
CA PRO A 56 8.62 9.09 -4.59
C PRO A 56 8.41 7.87 -5.48
N VAL A 57 7.17 7.41 -5.54
CA VAL A 57 6.76 6.27 -6.35
C VAL A 57 5.86 6.76 -7.48
N ASP A 58 6.33 6.58 -8.71
CA ASP A 58 5.49 6.73 -9.88
C ASP A 58 4.81 5.39 -10.21
N LEU A 59 3.56 5.26 -9.78
CA LEU A 59 2.76 4.07 -10.04
C LEU A 59 2.53 3.80 -11.53
N SER A 60 2.65 4.80 -12.41
CA SER A 60 2.54 4.59 -13.86
C SER A 60 3.74 3.83 -14.41
N THR A 61 4.93 4.03 -13.84
CA THR A 61 6.17 3.33 -14.25
C THR A 61 6.35 1.97 -13.56
N LEU A 62 5.73 1.77 -12.40
CA LEU A 62 5.74 0.48 -11.69
C LEU A 62 4.97 -0.62 -12.42
N ALA A 63 3.97 -0.25 -13.22
CA ALA A 63 3.30 -1.19 -14.11
C ALA A 63 4.26 -1.78 -15.16
N ASP A 64 5.27 -1.01 -15.58
CA ASP A 64 6.18 -1.38 -16.67
C ASP A 64 7.51 -2.00 -16.19
N GLN A 65 7.95 -1.76 -14.94
CA GLN A 65 9.31 -2.11 -14.50
C GLN A 65 9.45 -3.23 -13.47
N VAL A 66 8.37 -3.96 -13.13
CA VAL A 66 8.47 -5.13 -12.23
C VAL A 66 8.22 -6.43 -12.99
N THR A 67 9.30 -7.03 -13.48
CA THR A 67 9.52 -8.49 -13.58
C THR A 67 8.25 -9.35 -13.55
N GLY A 68 7.49 -9.41 -14.65
CA GLY A 68 6.46 -10.44 -14.92
C GLY A 68 5.36 -10.69 -13.89
N ARG A 69 5.20 -9.85 -12.86
CA ARG A 69 4.15 -9.98 -11.84
C ARG A 69 3.67 -8.60 -11.42
N ALA A 70 2.60 -8.13 -12.06
CA ALA A 70 1.87 -6.95 -11.63
C ALA A 70 1.30 -7.19 -10.22
N GLY A 71 1.79 -6.42 -9.24
CA GLY A 71 1.24 -6.41 -7.89
C GLY A 71 0.17 -5.33 -7.77
N LEU A 72 -1.02 -5.67 -7.26
CA LEU A 72 -2.09 -4.73 -6.97
C LEU A 72 -2.18 -4.49 -5.46
N SER A 73 -2.02 -3.24 -5.04
CA SER A 73 -2.28 -2.81 -3.66
C SER A 73 -3.66 -2.17 -3.56
N ILE A 74 -4.53 -2.71 -2.71
CA ILE A 74 -5.87 -2.18 -2.45
C ILE A 74 -6.00 -1.78 -0.98
N TYR A 75 -6.75 -0.70 -0.74
CA TYR A 75 -7.16 -0.29 0.60
C TYR A 75 -8.57 -0.80 0.84
N LEU A 76 -8.76 -1.61 1.88
CA LEU A 76 -10.04 -2.13 2.30
C LEU A 76 -10.39 -1.51 3.65
N ASP A 77 -11.65 -1.13 3.84
CA ASP A 77 -12.14 -0.71 5.15
C ASP A 77 -12.11 -1.88 6.16
N PRO A 78 -12.16 -1.61 7.48
CA PRO A 78 -12.04 -2.65 8.51
C PRO A 78 -13.05 -3.79 8.39
N LEU A 79 -14.30 -3.50 7.99
CA LEU A 79 -15.34 -4.52 7.85
C LEU A 79 -15.02 -5.44 6.67
N THR A 80 -14.67 -4.87 5.51
CA THR A 80 -14.31 -5.65 4.32
C THR A 80 -13.06 -6.51 4.57
N LYS A 81 -12.08 -6.01 5.32
CA LYS A 81 -10.89 -6.77 5.71
C LYS A 81 -11.24 -7.95 6.62
N ALA A 82 -12.14 -7.75 7.59
CA ALA A 82 -12.57 -8.81 8.51
C ALA A 82 -13.35 -9.92 7.78
N ILE A 83 -14.25 -9.54 6.87
CA ILE A 83 -14.99 -10.49 6.03
C ILE A 83 -14.01 -11.29 5.18
N LEU A 84 -13.09 -10.63 4.47
CA LEU A 84 -12.12 -11.30 3.61
C LEU A 84 -11.25 -12.30 4.38
N HIS A 85 -10.84 -11.96 5.61
CA HIS A 85 -10.10 -12.86 6.48
C HIS A 85 -10.93 -14.08 6.92
N ALA A 86 -12.20 -13.88 7.30
CA ALA A 86 -13.09 -14.97 7.68
C ALA A 86 -13.36 -15.94 6.52
N GLU A 87 -13.60 -15.42 5.32
CA GLU A 87 -13.78 -16.22 4.10
C GLU A 87 -12.51 -17.03 3.77
N ALA A 88 -11.33 -16.40 3.87
CA ALA A 88 -10.05 -17.08 3.62
C ALA A 88 -9.83 -18.24 4.59
N LEU A 89 -10.15 -18.04 5.88
CA LEU A 89 -10.09 -19.09 6.90
C LEU A 89 -11.07 -20.24 6.59
N SER A 90 -12.32 -19.92 6.24
CA SER A 90 -13.33 -20.93 5.91
C SER A 90 -12.96 -21.74 4.66
N ALA A 91 -12.29 -21.12 3.70
CA ALA A 91 -11.81 -21.77 2.48
C ALA A 91 -10.47 -22.52 2.68
N HIS A 92 -9.88 -22.48 3.89
CA HIS A 92 -8.53 -22.99 4.17
C HIS A 92 -7.44 -22.43 3.24
N LYS A 93 -7.56 -21.15 2.87
CA LYS A 93 -6.66 -20.44 1.96
C LYS A 93 -6.00 -19.24 2.66
N SER A 94 -4.86 -18.79 2.14
CA SER A 94 -4.38 -17.46 2.49
C SER A 94 -5.31 -16.40 1.87
N ILE A 95 -5.36 -15.20 2.46
CA ILE A 95 -6.07 -14.05 1.88
C ILE A 95 -5.61 -13.81 0.43
N SER A 96 -4.31 -13.89 0.17
CA SER A 96 -3.75 -13.68 -1.17
C SER A 96 -4.18 -14.74 -2.20
N ALA A 97 -4.37 -15.99 -1.79
CA ALA A 97 -4.85 -17.06 -2.67
C ALA A 97 -6.33 -16.87 -2.99
N LEU A 98 -7.15 -16.55 -1.98
CA LEU A 98 -8.58 -16.28 -2.16
C LEU A 98 -8.81 -15.07 -3.07
N VAL A 99 -8.07 -13.98 -2.88
CA VAL A 99 -8.20 -12.78 -3.72
C VAL A 99 -7.81 -13.04 -5.16
N ARG A 100 -6.76 -13.83 -5.42
CA ARG A 100 -6.37 -14.20 -6.79
C ARG A 100 -7.47 -14.98 -7.49
N GLU A 101 -8.02 -15.97 -6.81
CA GLU A 101 -9.13 -16.78 -7.34
C GLU A 101 -10.37 -15.93 -7.62
N TRP A 102 -10.76 -15.04 -6.70
CA TRP A 102 -11.89 -14.14 -6.94
C TRP A 102 -11.65 -13.15 -8.07
N ILE A 103 -10.42 -12.66 -8.24
CA ILE A 103 -10.08 -11.81 -9.37
C ILE A 103 -10.25 -12.59 -10.68
N ASP A 104 -9.74 -13.82 -10.75
CA ASP A 104 -9.86 -14.65 -11.95
C ASP A 104 -11.32 -15.07 -12.25
N GLU A 105 -12.13 -15.32 -11.22
CA GLU A 105 -13.52 -15.77 -11.37
C GLU A 105 -14.54 -14.63 -11.58
N ARG A 106 -14.27 -13.43 -11.03
CA ARG A 106 -15.26 -12.34 -10.96
C ARG A 106 -14.87 -11.07 -11.70
N LEU A 107 -13.59 -10.83 -11.96
CA LEU A 107 -13.21 -9.84 -12.95
C LEU A 107 -13.03 -10.56 -14.28
N ASP A 108 -13.78 -10.15 -15.31
CA ASP A 108 -13.51 -10.53 -16.70
C ASP A 108 -12.18 -9.91 -17.16
N LEU A 109 -11.07 -10.38 -16.59
CA LEU A 109 -9.75 -9.97 -17.00
C LEU A 109 -9.49 -10.54 -18.40
N PRO A 110 -8.92 -9.76 -19.33
CA PRO A 110 -8.54 -10.29 -20.62
C PRO A 110 -7.56 -11.43 -20.41
N ILE A 111 -7.88 -12.58 -21.03
CA ILE A 111 -6.97 -13.72 -21.09
C ILE A 111 -5.81 -13.27 -21.98
N ASN A 112 -4.60 -13.18 -21.40
CA ASN A 112 -3.38 -12.89 -22.15
C ASN A 112 -3.09 -13.99 -23.18
#